data_AF-A0A365T5Z6-F1
#
_entry.id   AF-A0A365T5Z6-F1
#
_cell.length_a   1.000
_cell.length_b   1.000
_cell.length_c   1.000
_cell.angle_alpha   90.00
_cell.angle_beta   90.00
_cell.angle_gamma   90.00
#
_symmetry.space_group_name_H-M   'P 1'
#
loop_
_entity.id
_entity.type
_entity.pdbx_description
1 polymer ?
#
loop_
_entity_poly.entity_id
_entity_poly.type
_entity_poly.pdbx_seq_one_letter_code
_entity_poly.pdbx_strand_id
1 'polypeptide(L)'
;MTNHLRRAREEIQRASERADGEVRENLLSVDEGLRELTEGGKTEGPDESTDSGERFEHVEEKLRGLMDETDDETEAALRNARNELDAYRRDQDLA
;
A
#
# COMPACT_ATOMS: atom_id res chain seq x y z
N MET A 1 4.97 13.93 -5.00
CA MET A 1 3.53 13.57 -4.86
C MET A 1 3.14 12.28 -5.61
N THR A 2 2.71 12.22 -6.88
CA THR A 2 2.26 10.94 -7.51
C THR A 2 3.35 9.87 -7.75
N ASN A 3 4.63 10.23 -7.61
CA ASN A 3 5.73 9.28 -7.76
C ASN A 3 5.85 8.27 -6.61
N HIS A 4 5.49 8.65 -5.39
CA HIS A 4 5.65 7.80 -4.20
C HIS A 4 4.65 6.64 -4.18
N LEU A 5 3.34 6.93 -4.38
CA LEU A 5 2.32 5.88 -4.50
C LEU A 5 2.62 4.90 -5.65
N ARG A 6 3.08 5.43 -6.79
CA ARG A 6 3.48 4.59 -7.92
C ARG A 6 4.64 3.65 -7.55
N ARG A 7 5.68 4.15 -6.87
CA ARG A 7 6.80 3.33 -6.42
C ARG A 7 6.38 2.31 -5.36
N ALA A 8 5.52 2.69 -4.43
CA ALA A 8 4.95 1.75 -3.46
C ALA A 8 4.25 0.59 -4.18
N ARG A 9 3.41 0.88 -5.18
CA ARG A 9 2.76 -0.15 -6.00
C ARG A 9 3.74 -1.03 -6.75
N GLU A 10 4.79 -0.46 -7.35
CA GLU A 10 5.83 -1.24 -8.04
C GLU A 10 6.51 -2.24 -7.09
N GLU A 11 6.78 -1.84 -5.84
CA GLU A 11 7.38 -2.72 -4.83
C GLU A 11 6.40 -3.78 -4.32
N ILE A 12 5.11 -3.45 -4.15
CA ILE A 12 4.06 -4.43 -3.81
C ILE A 12 3.86 -5.46 -4.93
N GLN A 13 3.89 -5.03 -6.19
CA GLN A 13 3.82 -5.95 -7.33
C GLN A 13 5.01 -6.91 -7.33
N ARG A 14 6.23 -6.41 -7.10
CA ARG A 14 7.43 -7.26 -6.96
C ARG A 14 7.35 -8.23 -5.79
N ALA A 15 6.77 -7.82 -4.66
CA ALA A 15 6.52 -8.70 -3.53
C ALA A 15 5.51 -9.79 -3.91
N SER A 16 4.42 -9.42 -4.61
CA SER A 16 3.36 -10.35 -5.01
C SER A 16 3.80 -11.38 -6.07
N GLU A 17 4.78 -11.04 -6.90
CA GLU A 17 5.38 -11.97 -7.87
C GLU A 17 6.22 -13.07 -7.21
N ARG A 18 6.67 -12.82 -5.97
CA ARG A 18 7.52 -13.74 -5.19
C ARG A 18 6.78 -14.45 -4.08
N ALA A 19 5.73 -13.83 -3.54
CA ALA A 19 4.88 -14.42 -2.54
C ALA A 19 3.97 -15.49 -3.15
N ASP A 20 3.64 -16.49 -2.34
CA ASP A 20 2.68 -17.54 -2.68
C ASP A 20 1.49 -17.53 -1.72
N GLY A 21 0.39 -18.16 -2.15
CA GLY A 21 -0.79 -18.39 -1.31
C GLY A 21 -1.43 -17.10 -0.78
N GLU A 22 -1.77 -17.10 0.51
CA GLU A 22 -2.50 -16.03 1.19
C GLU A 22 -1.73 -14.70 1.22
N VAL A 23 -0.39 -14.75 1.33
CA VAL A 23 0.46 -13.55 1.27
C VAL A 23 0.30 -12.86 -0.08
N ARG A 24 0.28 -13.61 -1.17
CA ARG A 24 0.10 -13.06 -2.52
C ARG A 24 -1.26 -12.40 -2.68
N GLU A 25 -2.33 -13.03 -2.20
CA GLU A 25 -3.68 -12.48 -2.26
C GLU A 25 -3.80 -11.18 -1.46
N ASN A 26 -3.21 -11.15 -0.27
CA ASN A 26 -3.16 -9.96 0.56
C ASN A 26 -2.36 -8.82 -0.10
N LEU A 27 -1.24 -9.11 -0.75
CA LEU A 27 -0.46 -8.12 -1.50
C LEU A 27 -1.23 -7.55 -2.70
N LEU A 28 -2.00 -8.38 -3.41
CA LEU A 28 -2.86 -7.91 -4.50
C LEU A 28 -3.97 -7.00 -3.99
N SER A 29 -4.57 -7.31 -2.84
CA SER A 29 -5.55 -6.43 -2.18
C SER A 29 -4.93 -5.07 -1.79
N VAL A 30 -3.67 -5.06 -1.36
CA VAL A 30 -2.95 -3.82 -1.07
C VAL A 30 -2.67 -3.01 -2.34
N ASP A 31 -2.23 -3.66 -3.43
CA ASP A 31 -2.00 -2.99 -4.71
C ASP A 31 -3.28 -2.33 -5.26
N GLU A 32 -4.43 -2.98 -5.09
CA GLU A 32 -5.75 -2.43 -5.45
C GLU A 32 -6.11 -1.22 -4.60
N GLY A 33 -5.95 -1.28 -3.27
CA GLY A 33 -6.18 -0.13 -2.39
C GLY A 33 -5.28 1.07 -2.72
N LEU A 34 -4.00 0.82 -3.05
CA LEU A 34 -3.09 1.87 -3.50
C LEU A 34 -3.48 2.45 -4.87
N ARG A 35 -4.02 1.61 -5.75
CA ARG A 35 -4.54 2.06 -7.05
C ARG A 35 -5.72 2.99 -6.86
N GLU A 36 -6.66 2.64 -5.99
CA GLU A 36 -7.81 3.49 -5.67
C GLU A 36 -7.37 4.83 -5.08
N LEU A 37 -6.36 4.86 -4.21
CA LEU A 37 -5.78 6.11 -3.70
C LEU A 37 -5.11 6.96 -4.79
N THR A 38 -4.60 6.33 -5.85
CA THR A 38 -3.94 7.02 -6.98
C THR A 38 -4.94 7.49 -8.05
N GLU A 39 -5.98 6.70 -8.32
CA GLU A 39 -6.99 6.93 -9.36
C GLU A 39 -8.23 7.66 -8.82
N GLY A 40 -8.43 7.70 -7.50
CA GLY A 40 -9.72 7.97 -6.86
C GLY A 40 -9.72 9.00 -5.74
N GLY A 41 -9.58 10.28 -6.10
CA GLY A 41 -10.44 11.33 -5.54
C GLY A 41 -11.82 11.38 -6.22
N LYS A 42 -12.27 10.27 -6.84
CA LYS A 42 -13.45 10.17 -7.72
C LYS A 42 -14.19 8.83 -7.61
N THR A 43 -14.15 8.15 -6.47
CA THR A 43 -15.12 7.08 -6.23
C THR A 43 -16.41 7.72 -5.74
N GLU A 44 -17.32 8.05 -6.67
CA GLU A 44 -18.71 8.43 -6.41
C GLU A 44 -19.46 7.19 -5.86
N GLY A 45 -19.28 6.91 -4.57
CA GLY A 45 -20.03 5.91 -3.81
C GLY A 45 -20.44 6.52 -2.46
N PRO A 46 -21.55 6.10 -1.84
CA PRO A 46 -22.14 6.75 -0.66
C PRO A 46 -21.29 6.68 0.64
N ASP A 47 -20.01 6.38 0.55
CA ASP A 47 -19.03 6.27 1.64
C ASP A 47 -17.86 7.28 1.42
N GLU A 48 -18.19 8.47 0.92
CA GLU A 48 -17.25 9.59 0.65
C GLU A 48 -16.73 10.29 1.92
N SER A 49 -16.56 9.57 3.03
CA SER A 49 -15.94 10.12 4.25
C SER A 49 -15.08 9.12 5.00
N THR A 50 -14.62 8.03 4.37
CA THR A 50 -13.38 7.42 4.87
C THR A 50 -12.25 8.37 4.50
N ASP A 51 -11.70 9.03 5.52
CA ASP A 51 -10.61 9.98 5.37
C ASP A 51 -9.48 9.29 4.58
N SER A 52 -8.85 10.00 3.64
CA SER A 52 -7.73 9.40 2.89
C SER A 52 -6.62 8.92 3.84
N GLY A 53 -6.55 9.48 5.07
CA GLY A 53 -5.72 8.98 6.16
C GLY A 53 -6.13 7.60 6.69
N GLU A 54 -7.41 7.32 6.93
CA GLU A 54 -7.86 6.01 7.45
C GLU A 54 -7.58 4.86 6.47
N ARG A 55 -7.77 5.10 5.16
CA ARG A 55 -7.40 4.11 4.14
C ARG A 55 -5.90 3.89 4.07
N PHE A 56 -5.12 4.94 4.31
CA PHE A 56 -3.66 4.86 4.36
C PHE A 56 -3.19 4.03 5.56
N GLU A 57 -3.73 4.29 6.74
CA GLU A 57 -3.41 3.56 7.97
C GLU A 57 -3.76 2.07 7.83
N HIS A 58 -4.90 1.75 7.20
CA HIS A 58 -5.28 0.35 6.95
C HIS A 58 -4.30 -0.37 6.02
N VAL A 59 -3.80 0.32 4.99
CA VAL A 59 -2.77 -0.23 4.09
C VAL A 59 -1.44 -0.42 4.83
N GLU A 60 -1.04 0.53 5.66
CA GLU A 60 0.19 0.42 6.45
C GLU A 60 0.14 -0.72 7.48
N GLU A 61 -1.01 -0.91 8.14
CA GLU A 61 -1.21 -2.01 9.09
C GLU A 61 -1.12 -3.36 8.39
N LYS A 62 -1.79 -3.52 7.23
CA LYS A 62 -1.69 -4.74 6.42
C LYS A 62 -0.25 -5.04 5.99
N LEU A 63 0.49 -4.03 5.55
CA LEU A 63 1.89 -4.21 5.16
C LEU A 63 2.75 -4.64 6.34
N ARG A 64 2.47 -4.13 7.53
CA ARG A 64 3.17 -4.53 8.75
C ARG A 64 2.90 -5.99 9.11
N GLY A 65 1.65 -6.43 9.06
CA GLY A 65 1.32 -7.83 9.28
C GLY A 65 2.02 -8.75 8.28
N LEU A 66 2.00 -8.38 6.99
CA LEU A 66 2.67 -9.17 5.96
C LEU A 66 4.19 -9.26 6.15
N MET A 67 4.86 -8.19 6.59
CA MET A 67 6.29 -8.24 6.88
C MET A 67 6.64 -9.26 7.97
N ASP A 68 5.78 -9.43 8.98
CA ASP A 68 5.99 -10.40 10.06
C ASP A 68 5.80 -11.87 9.60
N GLU A 69 5.16 -12.07 8.44
CA GLU A 69 4.77 -13.39 7.90
C GLU A 69 5.60 -13.82 6.67
N THR A 70 6.52 -12.99 6.19
CA THR A 70 7.24 -13.20 4.92
C THR A 70 8.73 -13.43 5.08
N ASP A 71 9.34 -14.12 4.11
CA ASP A 71 10.80 -14.32 4.03
C ASP A 71 11.57 -13.02 3.72
N ASP A 72 12.87 -13.00 4.02
CA ASP A 72 13.76 -11.81 3.97
C ASP A 72 13.67 -11.00 2.65
N GLU A 73 13.52 -11.65 1.50
CA GLU A 73 13.44 -10.98 0.19
C GLU A 73 12.09 -10.29 -0.05
N THR A 74 10.99 -10.89 0.42
CA THR A 74 9.65 -10.30 0.36
C THR A 74 9.51 -9.19 1.40
N GLU A 75 10.10 -9.37 2.59
CA GLU A 75 10.17 -8.34 3.63
C GLU A 75 10.88 -7.08 3.10
N ALA A 76 11.97 -7.23 2.33
CA ALA A 76 12.69 -6.10 1.76
C ALA A 76 11.82 -5.25 0.81
N ALA A 77 11.04 -5.90 -0.06
CA ALA A 77 10.11 -5.22 -0.97
C ALA A 77 8.98 -4.52 -0.19
N LEU A 78 8.44 -5.19 0.83
CA LEU A 78 7.41 -4.61 1.70
C LEU A 78 7.92 -3.39 2.48
N ARG A 79 9.16 -3.46 2.99
CA ARG A 79 9.81 -2.34 3.67
C ARG A 79 9.99 -1.14 2.73
N ASN A 80 10.36 -1.38 1.47
CA ASN A 80 10.47 -0.31 0.47
C ASN A 80 9.11 0.32 0.18
N ALA A 81 8.07 -0.50 0.01
CA ALA A 81 6.71 0.00 -0.20
C ALA A 81 6.25 0.89 0.97
N ARG A 82 6.50 0.45 2.22
CA ARG A 82 6.19 1.24 3.40
C ARG A 82 6.96 2.57 3.46
N ASN A 83 8.25 2.57 3.14
CA ASN A 83 9.05 3.81 3.11
C ASN A 83 8.51 4.82 2.08
N GLU A 84 8.06 4.35 0.92
CA GLU A 84 7.45 5.21 -0.10
C GLU A 84 6.07 5.73 0.35
N LEU A 85 5.31 4.93 1.11
CA LEU A 85 4.06 5.38 1.73
C LEU A 85 4.30 6.44 2.81
N ASP A 86 5.22 6.21 3.73
CA ASP A 86 5.64 7.20 4.73
C ASP A 86 6.08 8.53 4.07
N ALA A 87 6.82 8.45 2.96
CA ALA A 87 7.24 9.61 2.18
C ALA A 87 6.04 10.34 1.55
N TYR A 88 5.08 9.59 1.00
CA TYR A 88 3.84 10.17 0.47
C TYR A 88 3.02 10.89 1.55
N ARG A 89 2.85 10.28 2.72
CA ARG A 89 2.13 10.86 3.87
C ARG A 89 2.74 12.19 4.30
N ARG A 90 4.07 12.23 4.42
CA ARG A 90 4.84 13.46 4.73
C ARG A 90 4.70 14.52 3.62
N ASP A 91 4.74 14.12 2.36
CA ASP A 91 4.56 15.01 1.21
C ASP A 91 3.15 15.64 1.21
N GLN A 92 2.12 14.90 1.63
CA GLN A 92 0.72 15.35 1.66
C GLN A 92 0.34 16.15 2.92
N ASP A 93 1.25 16.31 3.89
CA ASP A 93 0.97 16.91 5.21
C ASP A 93 -0.21 16.22 5.94
N LEU A 94 -0.41 14.94 5.67
CA LEU A 94 -1.36 14.06 6.36
C LEU A 94 -0.72 13.66 7.70
N ALA A 95 -0.72 14.59 8.66
CA ALA A 95 -0.21 14.38 10.02
C ALA A 95 -1.18 13.53 10.85
#